data_AF-A0A7S3FDN6-F1
#
_entry.id   AF-A0A7S3FDN6-F1
#
_cell.length_a   1.000
_cell.length_b   1.000
_cell.length_c   1.000
_cell.angle_alpha   90.00
_cell.angle_beta   90.00
_cell.angle_gamma   90.00
#
_symmetry.space_group_name_H-M   'P 1'
#
loop_
_entity.id
_entity.type
_entity.pdbx_description
1 polymer ?
#
loop_
_entity_poly.entity_id
_entity_poly.type
_entity_poly.pdbx_seq_one_letter_code
_entity_poly.pdbx_strand_id
1 'polypeptide(L)'
;MLAALGWPLQEMVHPLIIERLNAFHLRNCLPEGLSPSILTSGLDQPEVASALALGIVVGAAFEIEEMRLRMSKGLGFNQWALDSVAGDVSFDPLRVASDMPVTERFELQQGEMVNGRLAMLMVVSYAIIEASLHVPIVSIAPDMLHW
;
A
#
# COMPACT_ATOMS: atom_id res chain seq x y z
N MET A 1 3.96 -0.40 3.90
CA MET A 1 4.71 0.73 3.33
C MET A 1 3.90 1.47 2.27
N LEU A 2 3.50 0.81 1.18
CA LEU A 2 2.73 1.46 0.10
C LEU A 2 1.46 2.18 0.57
N ALA A 3 0.66 1.55 1.44
CA ALA A 3 -0.54 2.18 2.00
C ALA A 3 -0.26 3.46 2.81
N ALA A 4 0.89 3.55 3.48
CA ALA A 4 1.26 4.75 4.25
C ALA A 4 1.53 5.96 3.36
N LEU A 5 1.98 5.74 2.12
CA LEU A 5 2.12 6.77 1.10
C LEU A 5 0.80 6.99 0.37
N GLY A 6 0.11 5.91 0.01
CA GLY A 6 -1.10 5.93 -0.79
C GLY A 6 -2.25 6.69 -0.12
N TRP A 7 -2.35 6.62 1.21
CA TRP A 7 -3.43 7.23 1.99
C TRP A 7 -3.47 8.78 1.90
N PRO A 8 -2.40 9.53 2.24
CA PRO A 8 -2.41 10.98 2.03
C PRO A 8 -2.42 11.35 0.53
N LEU A 9 -1.80 10.52 -0.32
CA LEU A 9 -1.73 10.80 -1.75
C LEU A 9 -3.11 10.74 -2.41
N GLN A 10 -3.97 9.77 -2.07
CA GLN A 10 -5.33 9.70 -2.63
C GLN A 10 -6.17 10.92 -2.23
N GLU A 11 -6.05 11.42 -1.00
CA GLU A 11 -6.78 12.61 -0.53
C GLU A 11 -6.42 13.85 -1.34
N MET A 12 -5.17 13.94 -1.82
CA MET A 12 -4.72 15.05 -2.66
C MET A 12 -5.04 14.86 -4.13
N VAL A 13 -4.73 13.67 -4.67
CA VAL A 13 -4.71 13.42 -6.11
C VAL A 13 -6.12 13.18 -6.63
N HIS A 14 -6.98 12.53 -5.86
CA HIS A 14 -8.34 12.24 -6.29
C HIS A 14 -9.19 13.49 -6.59
N PRO A 15 -9.28 14.52 -5.72
CA PRO A 15 -10.00 15.74 -6.06
C PRO A 15 -9.38 16.45 -7.27
N LEU A 16 -8.04 16.48 -7.38
CA LEU A 16 -7.35 17.08 -8.52
C LEU A 16 -7.71 16.38 -9.85
N ILE A 17 -7.78 15.05 -9.86
CA ILE A 17 -8.16 14.28 -11.06
C ILE A 17 -9.61 14.60 -11.46
N ILE A 18 -10.54 14.66 -10.50
CA ILE A 18 -11.94 14.97 -10.78
C ILE A 18 -12.10 16.37 -11.37
N GLU A 19 -11.42 17.37 -10.81
CA GLU A 19 -11.45 18.73 -11.35
C GLU A 19 -10.91 18.80 -12.78
N ARG A 20 -9.81 18.10 -13.05
CA ARG A 20 -9.17 18.08 -14.38
C ARG A 20 -9.97 17.29 -15.42
N LEU A 21 -10.67 16.24 -14.98
CA LEU A 21 -11.47 15.35 -15.83
C LEU A 21 -12.98 15.62 -15.68
N ASN A 22 -13.36 16.82 -15.25
CA ASN A 22 -14.76 17.19 -14.99
C ASN A 22 -15.67 16.99 -16.23
N ALA A 23 -15.11 17.05 -17.44
CA ALA A 23 -15.82 16.72 -18.68
C ALA A 23 -16.39 15.29 -18.72
N PHE A 24 -15.78 14.34 -18.00
CA PHE A 24 -16.20 12.94 -17.93
C PHE A 24 -17.22 12.65 -16.81
N HIS A 25 -17.65 13.67 -16.05
CA HIS A 25 -18.65 13.55 -14.98
C HIS A 25 -18.35 12.41 -14.00
N LEU A 26 -17.08 12.28 -13.61
CA LEU A 26 -16.63 11.26 -12.67
C LEU A 26 -17.20 11.51 -11.27
N ARG A 27 -17.65 10.46 -10.59
CA ARG A 27 -18.14 10.54 -9.22
C ARG A 27 -16.98 10.71 -8.26
N ASN A 28 -17.19 11.47 -7.20
CA ASN A 28 -16.23 11.54 -6.10
C ASN A 28 -16.33 10.29 -5.22
N CYS A 29 -15.28 9.47 -5.26
CA CYS A 29 -15.13 8.28 -4.43
C CYS A 29 -14.67 8.57 -2.99
N LEU A 30 -14.30 9.82 -2.64
CA LEU A 30 -13.95 10.21 -1.27
C LEU A 30 -15.16 10.87 -0.59
N PRO A 31 -15.84 10.19 0.37
CA PRO A 31 -16.86 10.83 1.18
C PRO A 31 -16.22 11.93 2.02
N GLU A 32 -16.71 13.18 1.90
CA GLU A 32 -16.21 14.33 2.68
C GLU A 32 -14.69 14.60 2.54
N GLY A 33 -14.06 14.08 1.47
CA GLY A 33 -12.61 14.19 1.25
C GLY A 33 -11.78 13.19 2.06
N LEU A 34 -12.41 12.21 2.70
CA LEU A 34 -11.78 11.21 3.54
C LEU A 34 -11.51 9.91 2.78
N SER A 35 -10.52 9.14 3.25
CA SER A 35 -10.25 7.81 2.72
C SER A 35 -11.42 6.86 3.01
N PRO A 36 -11.97 6.17 1.99
CA PRO A 36 -13.06 5.21 2.19
C PRO A 36 -12.64 4.07 3.11
N SER A 37 -13.32 3.94 4.25
CA SER A 37 -13.00 2.90 5.23
C SER A 37 -14.25 2.48 6.01
N ILE A 38 -14.13 1.39 6.76
CA ILE A 38 -15.20 0.96 7.68
C ILE A 38 -15.46 2.03 8.75
N LEU A 39 -14.44 2.78 9.14
CA LEU A 39 -14.51 3.77 10.21
C LEU A 39 -14.97 5.15 9.71
N THR A 40 -14.62 5.48 8.47
CA THR A 40 -14.80 6.80 7.87
C THR A 40 -15.94 6.84 6.84
N SER A 41 -16.64 5.71 6.64
CA SER A 41 -17.68 5.51 5.62
C SER A 41 -17.14 5.51 4.18
N GLY A 42 -18.02 5.34 3.19
CA GLY A 42 -17.70 5.36 1.75
C GLY A 42 -17.36 4.01 1.12
N LEU A 43 -17.31 2.94 1.90
CA LEU A 43 -17.10 1.58 1.38
C LEU A 43 -18.33 1.02 0.64
N ASP A 44 -19.51 1.60 0.90
CA ASP A 44 -20.79 1.25 0.30
C ASP A 44 -20.96 1.77 -1.13
N GLN A 45 -20.09 2.68 -1.57
CA GLN A 45 -20.10 3.22 -2.92
C GLN A 45 -19.75 2.11 -3.93
N PRO A 46 -20.53 1.92 -5.01
CA PRO A 46 -20.31 0.84 -5.96
C PRO A 46 -18.95 0.94 -6.66
N GLU A 47 -18.43 2.16 -6.86
CA GLU A 47 -17.12 2.43 -7.43
C GLU A 47 -15.99 1.91 -6.52
N VAL A 48 -16.07 2.22 -5.23
CA VAL A 48 -15.09 1.78 -4.23
C VAL A 48 -15.19 0.28 -3.98
N ALA A 49 -16.42 -0.25 -3.85
CA ALA A 49 -16.65 -1.67 -3.61
C ALA A 49 -16.15 -2.55 -4.78
N SER A 50 -16.39 -2.12 -6.02
CA SER A 50 -15.90 -2.83 -7.21
C SER A 50 -14.38 -2.74 -7.34
N ALA A 51 -13.77 -1.58 -7.04
CA ALA A 51 -12.31 -1.43 -7.02
C ALA A 51 -11.66 -2.31 -5.93
N LEU A 52 -12.26 -2.39 -4.74
CA LEU A 52 -11.82 -3.29 -3.68
C LEU A 52 -11.93 -4.76 -4.11
N ALA A 53 -13.06 -5.15 -4.68
CA ALA A 53 -13.26 -6.52 -5.18
C ALA A 53 -12.21 -6.89 -6.25
N LEU A 54 -11.93 -5.99 -7.19
CA LEU A 54 -10.86 -6.16 -8.17
C LEU A 54 -9.50 -6.33 -7.47
N GLY A 55 -9.18 -5.47 -6.50
CA GLY A 55 -7.93 -5.55 -5.73
C GLY A 55 -7.76 -6.90 -5.02
N ILE A 56 -8.83 -7.41 -4.41
CA ILE A 56 -8.84 -8.74 -3.78
C ILE A 56 -8.60 -9.85 -4.81
N VAL A 57 -9.29 -9.80 -5.95
CA VAL A 57 -9.13 -10.82 -7.01
C VAL A 57 -7.71 -10.83 -7.57
N VAL A 58 -7.15 -9.65 -7.84
CA VAL A 58 -5.79 -9.50 -8.36
C VAL A 58 -4.76 -9.95 -7.31
N GLY A 59 -4.91 -9.52 -6.06
CA GLY A 59 -4.03 -9.95 -4.96
C GLY A 59 -4.06 -11.45 -4.76
N ALA A 60 -5.26 -12.05 -4.72
CA ALA A 60 -5.42 -13.50 -4.60
C ALA A 60 -4.80 -14.26 -5.77
N ALA A 61 -4.91 -13.74 -7.00
CA ALA A 61 -4.26 -14.37 -8.16
C ALA A 61 -2.74 -14.41 -8.02
N PHE A 62 -2.11 -13.32 -7.55
CA PHE A 62 -0.67 -13.29 -7.28
C PHE A 62 -0.27 -14.22 -6.14
N GLU A 63 -1.01 -14.23 -5.03
CA GLU A 63 -0.74 -15.11 -3.89
C GLU A 63 -0.87 -16.60 -4.26
N ILE A 64 -1.87 -16.96 -5.07
CA ILE A 64 -2.05 -18.34 -5.55
C ILE A 64 -0.87 -18.78 -6.41
N GLU A 65 -0.37 -17.92 -7.29
CA GLU A 65 0.78 -18.25 -8.13
C GLU A 65 2.05 -18.43 -7.29
N GLU A 66 2.27 -17.56 -6.31
CA GLU A 66 3.38 -17.70 -5.38
C GLU A 66 3.29 -19.01 -4.56
N MET A 67 2.09 -19.35 -4.07
CA MET A 67 1.85 -20.61 -3.37
C MET A 67 2.11 -21.82 -4.28
N ARG A 68 1.72 -21.78 -5.56
CA ARG A 68 2.03 -22.85 -6.53
C ARG A 68 3.52 -23.03 -6.75
N LEU A 69 4.27 -21.93 -6.87
CA LEU A 69 5.72 -21.97 -7.01
C LEU A 69 6.38 -22.61 -5.78
N ARG A 70 5.92 -22.28 -4.57
CA ARG A 70 6.38 -22.91 -3.32
C ARG A 70 6.05 -24.40 -3.28
N MET A 71 4.83 -24.79 -3.64
CA MET A 71 4.41 -26.20 -3.70
C MET A 71 5.22 -27.00 -4.72
N SER A 72 5.57 -26.40 -5.87
CA SER A 72 6.40 -27.06 -6.90
C SER A 72 7.82 -27.37 -6.40
N LYS A 73 8.33 -26.59 -5.44
CA LYS A 73 9.62 -26.81 -4.76
C LYS A 73 9.52 -27.82 -3.61
N GLY A 74 8.36 -28.44 -3.39
CA GLY A 74 8.13 -29.40 -2.31
C GLY A 74 7.97 -28.78 -0.92
N LEU A 75 7.80 -27.45 -0.84
CA LEU A 75 7.61 -26.73 0.42
C LEU A 75 6.14 -26.79 0.84
N GLY A 76 5.89 -27.09 2.11
CA GLY A 76 4.55 -27.04 2.71
C GLY A 76 4.03 -25.61 2.94
N PHE A 77 2.78 -25.52 3.42
CA PHE A 77 2.17 -24.25 3.84
C PHE A 77 3.04 -23.58 4.94
N ASN A 78 3.39 -22.30 4.73
CA ASN A 78 4.29 -21.54 5.60
C ASN A 78 5.73 -22.10 5.74
N GLN A 79 6.16 -22.98 4.82
CA GLN A 79 7.55 -23.42 4.77
C GLN A 79 8.35 -22.60 3.76
N TRP A 80 9.61 -22.35 4.12
CA TRP A 80 10.58 -21.61 3.33
C TRP A 80 11.80 -22.49 3.13
N ALA A 81 12.48 -22.33 1.99
CA ALA A 81 13.70 -23.08 1.74
C ALA A 81 14.81 -22.61 2.70
N LEU A 82 15.69 -23.52 3.13
CA LEU A 82 16.77 -23.23 4.09
C LEU A 82 17.78 -22.19 3.57
N ASP A 83 17.89 -22.08 2.25
CA ASP A 83 18.72 -21.13 1.52
C ASP A 83 17.97 -19.85 1.11
N SER A 84 16.66 -19.78 1.34
CA SER A 84 15.86 -18.58 1.04
C SER A 84 15.93 -17.56 2.17
N VAL A 85 16.25 -16.31 1.80
CA VAL A 85 16.12 -15.17 2.72
C VAL A 85 14.65 -14.77 2.77
N ALA A 86 14.12 -14.58 3.98
CA ALA A 86 12.76 -14.10 4.15
C ALA A 86 12.58 -12.74 3.44
N GLY A 87 11.59 -12.65 2.54
CA GLY A 87 11.33 -11.44 1.75
C GLY A 87 12.06 -11.36 0.40
N ASP A 88 12.93 -12.32 0.06
CA ASP A 88 13.56 -12.37 -1.26
C ASP A 88 12.64 -13.01 -2.29
N VAL A 89 11.93 -12.16 -3.05
CA VAL A 89 11.07 -12.57 -4.18
C VAL A 89 11.79 -12.45 -5.54
N SER A 90 13.12 -12.26 -5.55
CA SER A 90 13.94 -12.07 -6.75
C SER A 90 13.49 -10.91 -7.66
N PHE A 91 12.73 -9.96 -7.13
CA PHE A 91 12.29 -8.75 -7.83
C PHE A 91 13.34 -7.64 -7.68
N ASP A 92 14.28 -7.56 -8.62
CA ASP A 92 15.29 -6.49 -8.68
C ASP A 92 15.53 -6.05 -10.14
N PRO A 93 14.57 -5.34 -10.77
CA PRO A 93 14.70 -4.89 -12.16
C PRO A 93 15.82 -3.86 -12.35
N LEU A 94 16.19 -3.13 -11.28
CA LEU A 94 17.22 -2.09 -11.29
C LEU A 94 18.61 -2.61 -10.89
N ARG A 95 18.72 -3.89 -10.52
CA ARG A 95 19.96 -4.58 -10.11
C ARG A 95 20.71 -3.91 -8.94
N VAL A 96 20.01 -3.14 -8.12
CA VAL A 96 20.63 -2.36 -7.03
C VAL A 96 21.19 -3.29 -5.96
N ALA A 97 20.43 -4.32 -5.57
CA ALA A 97 20.86 -5.26 -4.55
C ALA A 97 21.74 -6.39 -5.12
N SER A 98 21.58 -6.68 -6.42
CA SER A 98 22.29 -7.75 -7.12
C SER A 98 23.78 -7.48 -7.30
N ASP A 99 24.16 -6.21 -7.49
CA ASP A 99 25.54 -5.82 -7.77
C ASP A 99 26.33 -5.41 -6.49
N MET A 100 25.71 -5.45 -5.31
CA MET A 100 26.30 -5.05 -4.02
C MET A 100 26.91 -6.20 -3.20
N PRO A 101 27.94 -5.92 -2.36
CA PRO A 101 28.48 -6.87 -1.41
C PRO A 101 27.45 -7.25 -0.33
N VAL A 102 27.60 -8.46 0.23
CA VAL A 102 26.65 -9.04 1.22
C VAL A 102 26.42 -8.13 2.43
N THR A 103 27.45 -7.40 2.89
CA THR A 103 27.35 -6.48 4.02
C THR A 103 26.44 -5.29 3.73
N GLU A 104 26.55 -4.70 2.54
CA GLU A 104 25.75 -3.55 2.12
C GLU A 104 24.29 -3.97 1.84
N ARG A 105 24.09 -5.19 1.31
CA ARG A 105 22.75 -5.78 1.18
C ARG A 105 22.05 -5.92 2.53
N PHE A 106 22.79 -6.29 3.59
CA PHE A 106 22.23 -6.39 4.92
C PHE A 106 21.83 -5.03 5.50
N GLU A 107 22.63 -4.00 5.28
CA GLU A 107 22.30 -2.62 5.69
C GLU A 107 21.05 -2.10 4.97
N LEU A 108 20.89 -2.38 3.68
CA LEU A 108 19.68 -2.05 2.93
C LEU A 108 18.45 -2.76 3.49
N GLN A 109 18.54 -4.05 3.79
CA GLN A 109 17.45 -4.81 4.41
C GLN A 109 17.08 -4.24 5.78
N GLN A 110 18.06 -3.78 6.57
CA GLN A 110 17.79 -3.09 7.83
C GLN A 110 17.06 -1.77 7.63
N GLY A 111 17.48 -0.97 6.65
CA GLY A 111 16.78 0.26 6.27
C GLY A 111 15.32 0.01 5.86
N GLU A 112 15.08 -1.03 5.05
CA GLU A 112 13.74 -1.44 4.66
C GLU A 112 12.89 -1.86 5.87
N MET A 113 13.44 -2.65 6.80
CA MET A 113 12.73 -3.07 8.00
C MET A 113 12.33 -1.88 8.90
N VAL A 114 13.22 -0.90 9.07
CA VAL A 114 12.94 0.30 9.89
C VAL A 114 11.83 1.13 9.25
N ASN A 115 11.92 1.38 7.94
CA ASN A 115 10.88 2.09 7.19
C ASN A 115 9.56 1.32 7.19
N GLY A 116 9.61 -0.01 7.15
CA GLY A 116 8.46 -0.89 7.27
C GLY A 116 7.73 -0.71 8.60
N ARG A 117 8.46 -0.73 9.72
CA ARG A 117 7.90 -0.51 11.07
C ARG A 117 7.29 0.86 11.21
N LEU A 118 7.98 1.90 10.73
CA LEU A 118 7.45 3.26 10.72
C LEU A 118 6.14 3.32 9.93
N ALA A 119 6.11 2.75 8.72
CA ALA A 119 4.92 2.76 7.89
C ALA A 119 3.73 2.02 8.52
N MET A 120 3.96 0.93 9.26
CA MET A 120 2.89 0.24 9.99
C MET A 120 2.27 1.15 11.05
N LEU A 121 3.09 1.87 11.82
CA LEU A 121 2.61 2.84 12.80
C LEU A 121 1.84 3.98 12.13
N MET A 122 2.34 4.52 11.01
CA MET A 122 1.69 5.61 10.28
C MET A 122 0.26 5.24 9.85
N VAL A 123 0.06 4.07 9.23
CA VAL A 123 -1.28 3.64 8.77
C VAL A 123 -2.27 3.51 9.93
N VAL A 124 -1.82 2.96 11.06
CA VAL A 124 -2.66 2.86 12.27
C VAL A 124 -3.00 4.25 12.79
N SER A 125 -2.03 5.17 12.85
CA SER A 125 -2.27 6.55 13.25
C SER A 125 -3.29 7.24 12.35
N TYR A 126 -3.19 7.10 11.02
CA TYR A 126 -4.14 7.70 10.08
C TYR A 126 -5.57 7.21 10.33
N ALA A 127 -5.75 5.90 10.46
CA ALA A 127 -7.06 5.32 10.73
C ALA A 127 -7.67 5.83 12.04
N ILE A 128 -6.88 5.95 13.11
CA ILE A 128 -7.35 6.48 14.41
C ILE A 128 -7.71 7.96 14.31
N ILE A 129 -6.85 8.76 13.67
CA ILE A 129 -7.01 10.20 13.55
C ILE A 129 -8.25 10.54 12.73
N GLU A 130 -8.42 9.94 11.55
CA GLU A 130 -9.60 10.17 10.71
C GLU A 130 -10.89 9.70 11.38
N ALA A 131 -10.87 8.52 12.01
CA ALA A 131 -12.05 8.00 12.70
C ALA A 131 -12.48 8.86 13.89
N SER A 132 -11.54 9.59 14.51
CA SER A 132 -11.83 10.43 15.68
C SER A 132 -12.19 11.86 15.27
N LEU A 133 -11.39 12.46 14.37
CA LEU A 133 -11.49 13.88 14.03
C LEU A 133 -12.37 14.15 12.80
N HIS A 134 -12.61 13.14 11.95
CA HIS A 134 -13.36 13.27 10.69
C HIS A 134 -12.82 14.38 9.80
N VAL A 135 -11.50 14.55 9.78
CA VAL A 135 -10.79 15.47 8.88
C VAL A 135 -9.70 14.69 8.13
N PRO A 136 -9.44 15.04 6.86
CA PRO A 136 -8.42 14.35 6.06
C PRO A 136 -7.03 14.58 6.64
N ILE A 137 -6.15 13.58 6.56
CA ILE A 137 -4.79 13.64 7.08
C ILE A 137 -4.00 14.79 6.46
N VAL A 138 -4.22 15.06 5.17
CA VAL A 138 -3.57 16.16 4.45
C VAL A 138 -3.88 17.53 5.07
N SER A 139 -5.05 17.69 5.69
CA SER A 139 -5.43 18.95 6.35
C SER A 139 -4.73 19.17 7.69
N ILE A 140 -4.31 18.09 8.37
CA ILE A 140 -3.63 18.14 9.67
C ILE A 140 -2.14 18.45 9.49
N ALA A 141 -1.54 17.95 8.41
CA ALA A 141 -0.13 18.13 8.10
C ALA A 141 0.05 18.87 6.76
N PRO A 142 -0.36 20.15 6.66
CA PRO A 142 -0.20 20.92 5.42
C PRO A 142 1.27 21.09 5.03
N ASP A 143 2.18 21.05 5.99
CA ASP A 143 3.63 21.20 5.76
C ASP A 143 4.28 19.99 5.04
N MET A 144 3.60 18.83 4.96
CA MET A 144 4.09 17.71 4.12
C MET A 144 4.10 18.04 2.62
N LEU A 145 3.54 19.19 2.21
CA LEU A 145 3.35 19.60 0.81
C LEU A 145 4.38 20.61 0.30
N HIS A 146 5.28 21.10 1.15
CA HIS A 146 6.34 22.02 0.75
C HIS A 146 7.63 21.24 0.43
N TRP A 147 7.73 20.75 -0.80
CA TRP A 147 9.00 20.35 -1.43
C TRP A 147 9.56 21.49 -2.26
#